data_AF-A0A6A6IJT6-F1
#
_entry.id   AF-A0A6A6IJT6-F1
#
_cell.length_a   1.000
_cell.length_b   1.000
_cell.length_c   1.000
_cell.angle_alpha   90.00
_cell.angle_beta   90.00
_cell.angle_gamma   90.00
#
_symmetry.space_group_name_H-M   'P 1'
#
loop_
_entity.id
_entity.type
_entity.pdbx_description
1 polymer ?
#
loop_
_entity_poly.entity_id
_entity_poly.type
_entity_poly.pdbx_seq_one_letter_code
_entity_poly.pdbx_strand_id
1 'polypeptide(L)'
;DPVDSGILDEPCAALLLAEFKQSYINSFPFVIVPVSMDVNTLRQRQPFLFHSITAVMAYGTPSKQRLLATELKNQIASRIIGHSHKSLEILQGLLVYGAGSYFFYQPENQQLAIVLQLCVAMVQDLGLSKNPKATMRKPNSSEDQCGTAFNTERLAAENRALLGTYFLTVAFSQAWRKRCTLSHTPFMAQCAHSLTERPEQSSDTFISPLIRLSELICRVNNSFSYDDIDNAAVKGDIMLNLLIANFLSELDQIRSSFPAAAKHNTTLNLQCCLLDIWINECSLHGALWTSSSEHNVIQVSLIRIQTLHRCFSAMKSYLNTLIAVPQSSVHNLSFPSWAG
;
A
#
# COMPACT_ATOMS: atom_id res chain seq x y z
N ASP A 1 17.17 18.44 9.64
CA ASP A 1 16.09 19.03 8.83
C ASP A 1 16.67 19.30 7.45
N PRO A 2 16.07 18.81 6.36
CA PRO A 2 16.51 19.04 4.98
C PRO A 2 16.85 20.49 4.62
N VAL A 3 16.11 21.45 5.17
CA VAL A 3 16.29 22.88 4.89
C VAL A 3 17.45 23.45 5.70
N ASP A 4 17.51 23.16 7.00
CA ASP A 4 18.61 23.62 7.86
C ASP A 4 19.96 23.01 7.45
N SER A 5 19.95 21.79 6.88
CA SER A 5 21.13 21.14 6.32
C SER A 5 21.54 21.69 4.95
N GLY A 6 20.81 22.65 4.37
CA GLY A 6 21.12 23.27 3.08
C GLY A 6 20.89 22.37 1.86
N ILE A 7 20.21 21.23 2.02
CA ILE A 7 19.94 20.30 0.91
C ILE A 7 18.80 20.87 0.03
N LEU A 8 17.80 21.46 0.67
CA LEU A 8 16.64 22.08 0.05
C LEU A 8 16.50 23.53 0.49
N ASP A 9 16.14 24.40 -0.44
CA ASP A 9 15.72 25.76 -0.11
C ASP A 9 14.26 25.73 0.36
N GLU A 10 13.87 26.63 1.26
CA GLU A 10 12.50 26.69 1.81
C GLU A 10 11.41 26.80 0.73
N PRO A 11 11.54 27.60 -0.34
CA PRO A 11 10.55 27.63 -1.42
C PRO A 11 10.41 26.30 -2.15
N CYS A 12 11.52 25.58 -2.34
CA CYS A 12 11.52 24.27 -2.96
C CYS A 12 10.77 23.27 -2.07
N ALA A 13 11.05 23.27 -0.77
CA ALA A 13 10.32 22.43 0.19
C ALA A 13 8.81 22.71 0.21
N ALA A 14 8.40 23.97 0.05
CA ALA A 14 6.99 24.36 -0.06
C ALA A 14 6.30 23.81 -1.30
N LEU A 15 6.96 23.85 -2.45
CA LEU A 15 6.44 23.27 -3.69
C LEU A 15 6.28 21.75 -3.56
N LEU A 16 7.28 21.06 -3.01
CA LEU A 16 7.22 19.60 -2.80
C LEU A 16 6.07 19.21 -1.85
N LEU A 17 5.86 19.97 -0.78
CA LEU A 17 4.76 19.73 0.15
C LEU A 17 3.39 20.01 -0.49
N ALA A 18 3.28 21.07 -1.29
CA ALA A 18 2.04 21.39 -2.00
C ALA A 18 1.67 20.29 -3.00
N GLU A 19 2.65 19.79 -3.77
CA GLU A 19 2.45 18.68 -4.69
C GLU A 19 2.04 17.39 -3.97
N PHE A 20 2.68 17.09 -2.83
CA PHE A 20 2.30 15.94 -2.00
C PHE A 20 0.81 16.00 -1.62
N LYS A 21 0.37 17.15 -1.11
CA LYS A 21 -1.02 17.37 -0.67
C LYS A 21 -2.04 17.34 -1.81
N GLN A 22 -1.65 17.72 -3.02
CA GLN A 22 -2.58 17.82 -4.15
C GLN A 22 -2.65 16.53 -4.97
N SER A 23 -1.50 15.91 -5.23
CA SER A 23 -1.36 14.86 -6.24
C SER A 23 -1.06 13.50 -5.62
N TYR A 24 -0.08 13.43 -4.71
CA TYR A 24 0.40 12.15 -4.15
C TYR A 24 -0.68 11.43 -3.32
N ILE A 25 -1.52 12.18 -2.59
CA ILE A 25 -2.61 11.62 -1.79
C ILE A 25 -3.64 10.83 -2.63
N ASN A 26 -3.74 11.08 -3.94
CA ASN A 26 -4.65 10.32 -4.81
C ASN A 26 -4.13 8.91 -5.10
N SER A 27 -2.81 8.72 -5.09
CA SER A 27 -2.18 7.41 -5.25
C SER A 27 -1.97 6.72 -3.92
N PHE A 28 -1.68 7.47 -2.86
CA PHE A 28 -1.41 6.95 -1.53
C PHE A 28 -2.20 7.71 -0.45
N PRO A 29 -3.50 7.41 -0.28
CA PRO A 29 -4.43 8.14 0.61
C PRO A 29 -4.27 7.81 2.10
N PHE A 30 -3.12 7.29 2.53
CA PHE A 30 -2.93 6.77 3.89
C PHE A 30 -2.15 7.73 4.80
N VAL A 31 -1.61 8.81 4.25
CA VAL A 31 -0.93 9.87 5.00
C VAL A 31 -1.39 11.21 4.45
N ILE A 32 -2.11 11.97 5.27
CA ILE A 32 -2.67 13.27 4.90
C ILE A 32 -2.00 14.33 5.76
N VAL A 33 -1.50 15.38 5.11
CA VAL A 33 -1.09 16.62 5.79
C VAL A 33 -2.19 17.65 5.59
N PRO A 34 -2.78 18.23 6.65
CA PRO A 34 -3.85 19.21 6.53
C PRO A 34 -3.46 20.38 5.62
N VAL A 35 -4.42 20.89 4.84
CA VAL A 35 -4.18 22.02 3.92
C VAL A 35 -3.67 23.25 4.67
N SER A 36 -4.16 23.48 5.89
CA SER A 36 -3.75 24.57 6.79
C SER A 36 -2.32 24.49 7.31
N MET A 37 -1.68 23.32 7.27
CA MET A 37 -0.34 23.13 7.82
C MET A 37 0.74 23.57 6.83
N ASP A 38 1.39 24.71 7.07
CA ASP A 38 2.50 25.17 6.23
C ASP A 38 3.80 24.36 6.45
N VAL A 39 4.81 24.65 5.62
CA VAL A 39 6.12 23.98 5.68
C VAL A 39 6.79 24.17 7.04
N ASN A 40 6.81 25.38 7.57
CA ASN A 40 7.53 25.69 8.81
C ASN A 40 6.87 25.02 10.01
N THR A 41 5.54 24.99 10.04
CA THR A 41 4.76 24.26 11.04
C THR A 41 5.01 22.77 10.94
N LEU A 42 5.03 22.19 9.74
CA LEU A 42 5.31 20.76 9.54
C LEU A 42 6.74 20.41 9.96
N ARG A 43 7.73 21.25 9.60
CA ARG A 43 9.14 21.11 10.02
C ARG A 43 9.30 21.09 11.54
N GLN A 44 8.59 21.96 12.24
CA GLN A 44 8.67 22.07 13.70
C GLN A 44 7.90 20.96 14.41
N ARG A 45 6.67 20.64 13.97
CA ARG A 45 5.79 19.70 14.66
C ARG A 45 6.00 18.25 14.27
N GLN A 46 6.37 18.01 13.02
CA GLN A 46 6.48 16.67 12.41
C GLN A 46 7.72 16.57 11.51
N PRO A 47 8.94 16.81 12.06
CA PRO A 47 10.19 16.87 11.29
C PRO A 47 10.54 15.59 10.52
N PHE A 48 10.23 14.41 11.08
CA PHE A 48 10.50 13.13 10.44
C PHE A 48 9.56 12.89 9.25
N LEU A 49 8.27 13.24 9.41
CA LEU A 49 7.31 13.19 8.30
C LEU A 49 7.68 14.18 7.20
N PHE A 50 8.05 15.41 7.56
CA PHE A 50 8.56 16.41 6.61
C PHE A 50 9.76 15.89 5.81
N HIS A 51 10.76 15.32 6.49
CA HIS A 51 11.93 14.73 5.84
C HIS A 51 11.53 13.60 4.89
N SER A 52 10.60 12.75 5.31
CA SER A 52 10.10 11.63 4.50
C SER A 52 9.37 12.10 3.23
N ILE A 53 8.50 13.10 3.34
CA ILE A 53 7.78 13.71 2.22
C ILE A 53 8.77 14.34 1.24
N THR A 54 9.68 15.18 1.72
CA THR A 54 10.66 15.84 0.85
C THR A 54 11.60 14.85 0.16
N ALA A 55 12.01 13.78 0.85
CA ALA A 55 12.83 12.72 0.26
C ALA A 55 12.11 12.03 -0.91
N VAL A 56 10.83 11.69 -0.76
CA VAL A 56 10.05 11.03 -1.83
C VAL A 56 9.74 12.00 -2.97
N MET A 57 9.30 13.22 -2.65
CA MET A 57 8.83 14.18 -3.65
C MET A 57 9.95 14.88 -4.42
N ALA A 58 11.20 14.87 -3.95
CA ALA A 58 12.33 15.50 -4.65
C ALA A 58 12.79 14.77 -5.95
N TYR A 59 11.89 14.08 -6.64
CA TYR A 59 12.17 13.30 -7.86
C TYR A 59 12.71 14.16 -9.01
N GLY A 60 12.37 15.46 -9.06
CA GLY A 60 12.91 16.41 -10.03
C GLY A 60 14.41 16.70 -9.86
N THR A 61 15.04 16.27 -8.76
CA THR A 61 16.48 16.40 -8.55
C THR A 61 17.06 15.12 -7.94
N PRO A 62 17.37 14.09 -8.77
CA PRO A 62 17.77 12.77 -8.29
C PRO A 62 18.96 12.74 -7.33
N SER A 63 19.92 13.67 -7.47
CA SER A 63 21.06 13.80 -6.56
C SER A 63 20.62 14.19 -5.14
N LYS A 64 19.77 15.22 -5.02
CA LYS A 64 19.17 15.65 -3.75
C LYS A 64 18.27 14.56 -3.18
N GLN A 65 17.46 13.91 -4.02
CA GLN A 65 16.56 12.83 -3.60
C GLN A 65 17.33 11.68 -2.92
N ARG A 66 18.44 11.23 -3.52
CA ARG A 66 19.29 10.18 -2.94
C ARG A 66 19.93 10.62 -1.63
N LEU A 67 20.43 11.86 -1.55
CA LEU A 67 21.01 12.39 -0.32
C LEU A 67 19.98 12.43 0.82
N LEU A 68 18.78 12.93 0.54
CA LEU A 68 17.66 12.97 1.50
C LEU A 68 17.26 11.56 1.95
N ALA A 69 17.20 10.59 1.03
CA ALA A 69 16.89 9.21 1.37
C ALA A 69 17.96 8.55 2.24
N THR A 70 19.25 8.79 1.97
CA THR A 70 20.35 8.33 2.83
C THR A 70 20.25 8.91 4.23
N GLU A 71 20.00 10.22 4.35
CA GLU A 71 19.85 10.86 5.65
C GLU A 71 18.60 10.37 6.40
N LEU A 72 17.51 10.09 5.68
CA LEU A 72 16.32 9.49 6.28
C LEU A 72 16.59 8.10 6.84
N LYS A 73 17.36 7.27 6.12
CA LYS A 73 17.79 5.94 6.63
C LYS A 73 18.63 6.07 7.90
N ASN A 74 19.53 7.05 7.97
CA ASN A 74 20.30 7.34 9.19
C ASN A 74 19.36 7.72 10.34
N GLN A 75 18.35 8.55 10.08
CA GLN A 75 17.33 8.90 11.09
C GLN A 75 16.49 7.70 11.52
N ILE A 76 16.11 6.80 10.61
CA ILE A 76 15.42 5.54 10.93
C ILE A 76 16.28 4.71 11.89
N ALA A 77 17.55 4.47 11.54
CA ALA A 77 18.47 3.69 12.37
C ALA A 77 18.66 4.34 13.74
N SER A 78 18.91 5.65 13.79
CA SER A 78 19.15 6.36 15.05
C SER A 78 17.89 6.45 15.92
N ARG A 79 16.78 7.00 15.39
CA ARG A 79 15.59 7.29 16.20
C ARG A 79 14.82 6.04 16.58
N ILE A 80 14.62 5.12 15.63
CA ILE A 80 13.75 3.96 15.85
C ILE A 80 14.54 2.83 16.51
N ILE A 81 15.72 2.49 15.98
CA ILE A 81 16.50 1.37 16.54
C ILE A 81 17.31 1.82 17.75
N GLY A 82 18.04 2.94 17.62
CA GLY A 82 18.91 3.43 18.68
C GLY A 82 18.15 3.97 19.90
N HIS A 83 17.06 4.72 19.68
CA HIS A 83 16.34 5.43 20.74
C HIS A 83 14.91 4.94 20.97
N SER A 84 14.43 3.93 20.22
CA SER A 84 13.07 3.38 20.36
C SER A 84 11.96 4.44 20.31
N HIS A 85 12.15 5.51 19.54
CA HIS A 85 11.13 6.54 19.36
C HIS A 85 9.94 5.96 18.60
N LYS A 86 8.75 6.15 19.17
CA LYS A 86 7.48 5.61 18.65
C LYS A 86 6.45 6.73 18.63
N SER A 87 5.99 7.11 17.45
CA SER A 87 4.96 8.12 17.27
C SER A 87 4.20 7.87 15.97
N LEU A 88 2.97 8.40 15.89
CA LEU A 88 2.19 8.35 14.66
C LEU A 88 2.91 9.04 13.50
N GLU A 89 3.60 10.15 13.77
CA GLU A 89 4.43 10.86 12.80
C GLU A 89 5.52 9.97 12.21
N ILE A 90 6.23 9.20 13.05
CA ILE A 90 7.27 8.27 12.58
C ILE A 90 6.65 7.19 11.68
N LEU A 91 5.52 6.61 12.10
CA LEU A 91 4.80 5.64 11.28
C LEU A 91 4.38 6.25 9.92
N GLN A 92 3.81 7.45 9.92
CA GLN A 92 3.43 8.15 8.70
C GLN A 92 4.65 8.42 7.80
N GLY A 93 5.79 8.83 8.36
CA GLY A 93 7.03 9.02 7.60
C GLY A 93 7.55 7.72 6.99
N LEU A 94 7.54 6.62 7.75
CA LEU A 94 7.91 5.29 7.24
C LEU A 94 6.96 4.82 6.12
N LEU A 95 5.65 5.09 6.24
CA LEU A 95 4.68 4.78 5.19
C LEU A 95 4.94 5.57 3.92
N VAL A 96 5.21 6.88 4.02
CA VAL A 96 5.58 7.71 2.86
C VAL A 96 6.85 7.17 2.21
N TYR A 97 7.89 6.89 3.01
CA TYR A 97 9.15 6.32 2.50
C TYR A 97 8.95 4.96 1.83
N GLY A 98 8.18 4.06 2.43
CA GLY A 98 7.85 2.74 1.89
C GLY A 98 7.02 2.81 0.62
N ALA A 99 6.06 3.75 0.53
CA ALA A 99 5.27 3.97 -0.67
C ALA A 99 6.11 4.55 -1.82
N GLY A 100 7.11 5.39 -1.52
CA GLY A 100 8.05 5.96 -2.49
C GLY A 100 9.26 5.06 -2.79
N SER A 101 9.28 3.80 -2.34
CA SER A 101 10.48 2.96 -2.38
C SER A 101 11.01 2.66 -3.79
N TYR A 102 10.17 2.77 -4.82
CA TYR A 102 10.55 2.50 -6.20
C TYR A 102 11.63 3.48 -6.71
N PHE A 103 11.68 4.72 -6.19
CA PHE A 103 12.75 5.67 -6.49
C PHE A 103 14.11 5.24 -5.93
N PHE A 104 14.11 4.45 -4.86
CA PHE A 104 15.30 4.05 -4.11
C PHE A 104 15.65 2.58 -4.27
N TYR A 105 14.99 1.91 -5.22
CA TYR A 105 15.17 0.47 -5.41
C TYR A 105 16.57 0.15 -5.90
N GLN A 106 17.32 -0.56 -5.07
CA GLN A 106 18.61 -1.15 -5.40
C GLN A 106 18.56 -2.61 -4.95
N PRO A 107 18.64 -3.59 -5.87
CA PRO A 107 18.49 -5.01 -5.51
C PRO A 107 19.41 -5.46 -4.37
N GLU A 108 20.67 -5.01 -4.41
CA GLU A 108 21.70 -5.39 -3.43
C GLU A 108 21.45 -4.85 -2.02
N ASN A 109 20.76 -3.70 -1.92
CA ASN A 109 20.55 -2.96 -0.66
C ASN A 109 19.07 -2.74 -0.36
N GLN A 110 18.20 -3.64 -0.84
CA GLN A 110 16.77 -3.48 -0.71
C GLN A 110 16.33 -3.60 0.76
N GLN A 111 15.81 -2.50 1.33
CA GLN A 111 15.42 -2.42 2.74
C GLN A 111 13.90 -2.33 2.96
N LEU A 112 13.10 -2.41 1.88
CA LEU A 112 11.64 -2.24 1.96
C LEU A 112 11.00 -3.22 2.96
N ALA A 113 11.43 -4.48 2.98
CA ALA A 113 10.94 -5.46 3.95
C ALA A 113 11.11 -4.99 5.39
N ILE A 114 12.31 -4.48 5.73
CA ILE A 114 12.64 -3.99 7.07
C ILE A 114 11.77 -2.79 7.42
N VAL A 115 11.67 -1.82 6.52
CA VAL A 115 10.84 -0.62 6.71
C VAL A 115 9.38 -1.01 7.00
N LEU A 116 8.82 -1.95 6.23
CA LEU A 116 7.44 -2.40 6.44
C LEU A 116 7.27 -3.16 7.75
N GLN A 117 8.25 -3.98 8.16
CA GLN A 117 8.21 -4.59 9.50
C GLN A 117 8.30 -3.55 10.63
N LEU A 118 9.05 -2.46 10.44
CA LEU A 118 9.02 -1.34 11.38
C LEU A 118 7.64 -0.68 11.42
N CYS A 119 6.95 -0.49 10.29
CA CYS A 119 5.57 -0.01 10.28
C CYS A 119 4.63 -0.93 11.07
N VAL A 120 4.73 -2.25 10.86
CA VAL A 120 3.94 -3.25 11.59
C VAL A 120 4.22 -3.17 13.10
N ALA A 121 5.49 -3.10 13.49
CA ALA A 121 5.88 -2.93 14.90
C ALA A 121 5.32 -1.63 15.50
N MET A 122 5.41 -0.51 14.78
CA MET A 122 4.85 0.78 15.21
C MET A 122 3.33 0.71 15.42
N VAL A 123 2.60 0.06 14.50
CA VAL A 123 1.15 -0.16 14.64
C VAL A 123 0.82 -0.93 15.92
N GLN A 124 1.61 -1.95 16.25
CA GLN A 124 1.42 -2.77 17.46
C GLN A 124 1.75 -1.98 18.72
N ASP A 125 2.89 -1.28 18.73
CA ASP A 125 3.38 -0.48 19.85
C ASP A 125 2.45 0.68 20.20
N LEU A 126 1.92 1.37 19.17
CA LEU A 126 0.95 2.45 19.33
C LEU A 126 -0.46 1.93 19.63
N GLY A 127 -0.68 0.61 19.55
CA GLY A 127 -1.97 -0.02 19.81
C GLY A 127 -3.05 0.28 18.76
N LEU A 128 -2.67 0.68 17.55
CA LEU A 128 -3.62 1.15 16.51
C LEU A 128 -4.53 0.03 15.99
N SER A 129 -4.13 -1.24 16.14
CA SER A 129 -4.92 -2.41 15.71
C SER A 129 -5.99 -2.84 16.73
N LYS A 130 -6.05 -2.21 17.92
CA LYS A 130 -7.00 -2.58 18.97
C LYS A 130 -8.32 -1.84 18.77
N ASN A 131 -9.42 -2.58 18.67
CA ASN A 131 -10.76 -1.97 18.62
C ASN A 131 -11.04 -1.22 19.94
N PRO A 132 -11.29 0.10 19.93
CA PRO A 132 -11.55 0.87 21.15
C PRO A 132 -12.72 0.33 21.98
N LYS A 133 -13.72 -0.28 21.33
CA LYS A 133 -14.88 -0.88 21.99
C LYS A 133 -14.52 -2.14 22.80
N ALA A 134 -13.43 -2.83 22.46
CA ALA A 134 -12.93 -3.96 23.24
C ALA A 134 -12.22 -3.48 24.52
N THR A 135 -11.59 -2.30 24.49
CA THR A 135 -10.91 -1.66 25.62
C THR A 135 -11.88 -1.02 26.60
N MET A 136 -13.01 -0.46 26.13
CA MET A 136 -14.07 0.11 26.98
C MET A 136 -14.84 -0.90 27.83
N ARG A 137 -14.60 -2.21 27.68
CA ARG A 137 -15.07 -3.23 28.64
C ARG A 137 -14.31 -3.22 29.97
N LYS A 138 -13.27 -2.39 30.12
CA LYS A 138 -12.68 -2.04 31.41
C LYS A 138 -13.26 -0.70 31.87
N PRO A 139 -14.06 -0.65 32.95
CA PRO A 139 -14.50 0.62 33.50
C PRO A 139 -13.29 1.23 34.21
N ASN A 140 -12.87 2.42 33.78
CA ASN A 140 -12.16 3.46 34.55
C ASN A 140 -11.26 4.30 33.62
N SER A 141 -11.82 5.35 33.02
CA SER A 141 -11.14 6.65 32.93
C SER A 141 -12.13 7.71 32.47
N SER A 142 -12.11 8.80 33.23
CA SER A 142 -12.90 10.03 33.13
C SER A 142 -12.87 10.66 31.74
N GLU A 143 -14.06 11.02 31.26
CA GLU A 143 -14.28 11.80 30.04
C GLU A 143 -13.81 13.25 30.22
N ASP A 144 -12.75 13.63 29.51
CA ASP A 144 -12.37 15.03 29.32
C ASP A 144 -13.06 15.58 28.06
N GLN A 145 -14.03 16.47 28.26
CA GLN A 145 -14.94 17.00 27.23
C GLN A 145 -14.35 18.18 26.40
N CYS A 146 -13.03 18.36 26.34
CA CYS A 146 -12.43 19.51 25.65
C CYS A 146 -11.91 19.23 24.21
N GLY A 147 -12.08 18.02 23.65
CA GLY A 147 -11.25 17.58 22.50
C GLY A 147 -11.93 16.74 21.40
N THR A 148 -13.24 16.80 21.20
CA THR A 148 -13.95 15.90 20.27
C THR A 148 -13.46 15.98 18.81
N ALA A 149 -13.21 17.18 18.28
CA ALA A 149 -12.68 17.36 16.93
C ALA A 149 -11.21 16.88 16.80
N PHE A 150 -10.34 17.28 17.74
CA PHE A 150 -8.93 16.86 17.76
C PHE A 150 -8.77 15.34 17.91
N ASN A 151 -9.62 14.72 18.72
CA ASN A 151 -9.68 13.27 18.88
C ASN A 151 -10.18 12.56 17.61
N THR A 152 -11.06 13.21 16.83
CA THR A 152 -11.58 12.65 15.57
C THR A 152 -10.54 12.71 14.46
N GLU A 153 -9.86 13.84 14.28
CA GLU A 153 -8.78 14.01 13.30
C GLU A 153 -7.62 13.06 13.57
N ARG A 154 -7.23 12.94 14.84
CA ARG A 154 -6.21 11.99 15.27
C ARG A 154 -6.63 10.56 14.98
N LEU A 155 -7.88 10.18 15.28
CA LEU A 155 -8.40 8.85 15.01
C LEU A 155 -8.43 8.53 13.51
N ALA A 156 -8.79 9.51 12.67
CA ALA A 156 -8.75 9.35 11.21
C ALA A 156 -7.32 9.12 10.71
N ALA A 157 -6.35 9.90 11.21
CA ALA A 157 -4.93 9.72 10.90
C ALA A 157 -4.39 8.35 11.35
N GLU A 158 -4.78 7.87 12.53
CA GLU A 158 -4.45 6.54 13.05
C GLU A 158 -5.04 5.42 12.19
N ASN A 159 -6.32 5.54 11.81
CA ASN A 159 -7.00 4.61 10.90
C ASN A 159 -6.31 4.56 9.53
N ARG A 160 -5.99 5.72 8.94
CA ARG A 160 -5.26 5.79 7.67
C ARG A 160 -3.89 5.12 7.77
N ALA A 161 -3.14 5.37 8.85
CA ALA A 161 -1.82 4.77 9.05
C ALA A 161 -1.89 3.24 9.23
N LEU A 162 -2.86 2.73 9.98
CA LEU A 162 -3.12 1.29 10.11
C LEU A 162 -3.39 0.65 8.74
N LEU A 163 -4.32 1.24 7.99
CA LEU A 163 -4.73 0.73 6.68
C LEU A 163 -3.62 0.83 5.64
N GLY A 164 -2.83 1.91 5.68
CA GLY A 164 -1.65 2.08 4.82
C GLY A 164 -0.56 1.06 5.11
N THR A 165 -0.37 0.70 6.38
CA THR A 165 0.55 -0.37 6.79
C THR A 165 0.13 -1.71 6.21
N TYR A 166 -1.16 -2.05 6.32
CA TYR A 166 -1.72 -3.24 5.71
C TYR A 166 -1.55 -3.22 4.18
N PHE A 167 -1.99 -2.15 3.52
CA PHE A 167 -1.88 -1.97 2.06
C PHE A 167 -0.46 -2.20 1.53
N LEU A 168 0.56 -1.56 2.12
CA LEU A 168 1.95 -1.73 1.67
C LEU A 168 2.51 -3.11 1.98
N THR A 169 2.14 -3.71 3.11
CA THR A 169 2.59 -5.06 3.47
C THR A 169 2.03 -6.09 2.50
N VAL A 170 0.74 -5.99 2.13
CA VAL A 170 0.14 -6.84 1.11
C VAL A 170 0.84 -6.69 -0.24
N ALA A 171 1.03 -5.46 -0.70
CA ALA A 171 1.68 -5.19 -1.98
C ALA A 171 3.11 -5.76 -2.02
N PHE A 172 3.88 -5.59 -0.93
CA PHE A 172 5.22 -6.15 -0.82
C PHE A 172 5.21 -7.68 -0.83
N SER A 173 4.34 -8.29 -0.03
CA SER A 173 4.24 -9.75 0.05
C SER A 173 3.90 -10.37 -1.30
N GLN A 174 2.98 -9.76 -2.05
CA GLN A 174 2.65 -10.19 -3.41
C GLN A 174 3.85 -10.05 -4.35
N ALA A 175 4.47 -8.88 -4.41
CA ALA A 175 5.59 -8.60 -5.32
C ALA A 175 6.82 -9.48 -5.07
N TRP A 176 7.08 -9.84 -3.81
CA TRP A 176 8.22 -10.68 -3.43
C TRP A 176 7.90 -12.17 -3.26
N ARG A 177 6.67 -12.61 -3.58
CA ARG A 177 6.23 -14.01 -3.39
C ARG A 177 6.42 -14.47 -1.94
N LYS A 178 5.96 -13.65 -1.01
CA LYS A 178 6.03 -13.91 0.44
C LYS A 178 4.63 -13.94 1.04
N ARG A 179 4.49 -14.59 2.19
CA ARG A 179 3.26 -14.48 2.99
C ARG A 179 3.10 -13.06 3.53
N CYS A 180 1.86 -12.61 3.62
CA CYS A 180 1.54 -11.34 4.26
C CYS A 180 1.76 -11.46 5.77
N THR A 181 2.55 -10.53 6.35
CA THR A 181 2.84 -10.53 7.79
C THR A 181 1.77 -9.83 8.61
N LEU A 182 0.84 -9.12 7.97
CA LEU A 182 -0.29 -8.46 8.63
C LEU A 182 -1.61 -8.96 8.05
N SER A 183 -2.42 -9.60 8.88
CA SER A 183 -3.72 -10.13 8.46
C SER A 183 -4.78 -9.03 8.46
N HIS A 184 -5.71 -9.10 7.50
CA HIS A 184 -6.91 -8.26 7.53
C HIS A 184 -7.75 -8.62 8.76
N THR A 185 -8.38 -7.61 9.37
CA THR A 185 -9.23 -7.79 10.54
C THR A 185 -10.58 -7.11 10.35
N PRO A 186 -11.65 -7.57 11.02
CA PRO A 186 -12.93 -6.86 11.00
C PRO A 186 -12.83 -5.42 11.49
N PHE A 187 -11.86 -5.13 12.36
CA PHE A 187 -11.60 -3.76 12.81
C PHE A 187 -11.04 -2.88 11.68
N MET A 188 -10.11 -3.38 10.85
CA MET A 188 -9.64 -2.66 9.66
C MET A 188 -10.79 -2.33 8.70
N ALA A 189 -11.73 -3.26 8.48
CA ALA A 189 -12.92 -3.00 7.69
C ALA A 189 -13.78 -1.87 8.30
N GLN A 190 -13.94 -1.83 9.62
CA GLN A 190 -14.62 -0.73 10.33
C GLN A 190 -13.88 0.60 10.17
N CYS A 191 -12.55 0.60 10.28
CA CYS A 191 -11.71 1.79 10.05
C CYS A 191 -11.92 2.34 8.63
N ALA A 192 -11.86 1.48 7.61
CA ALA A 192 -12.05 1.87 6.22
C ALA A 192 -13.46 2.42 5.96
N HIS A 193 -14.48 1.81 6.57
CA HIS A 193 -15.85 2.28 6.49
C HIS A 193 -16.01 3.66 7.15
N SER A 194 -15.44 3.87 8.34
CA SER A 194 -15.52 5.15 9.06
C SER A 194 -14.92 6.32 8.28
N LEU A 195 -13.83 6.08 7.55
CA LEU A 195 -13.19 7.07 6.67
C LEU A 195 -14.03 7.38 5.43
N THR A 196 -14.85 6.43 4.99
CA THR A 196 -15.76 6.62 3.85
C THR A 196 -17.03 7.38 4.26
N GLU A 197 -17.55 7.12 5.47
CA GLU A 197 -18.74 7.83 5.99
C GLU A 197 -18.45 9.30 6.33
N ARG A 198 -17.25 9.59 6.83
CA ARG A 198 -16.83 10.94 7.23
C ARG A 198 -15.45 11.27 6.61
N PRO A 199 -15.40 11.51 5.29
CA PRO A 199 -14.15 11.84 4.61
C PRO A 199 -13.66 13.23 5.03
N GLU A 200 -12.42 13.33 5.48
CA GLU A 200 -11.76 14.63 5.72
C GLU A 200 -11.09 15.16 4.45
N GLN A 201 -10.73 14.25 3.54
CA GLN A 201 -10.21 14.53 2.21
C GLN A 201 -10.95 13.72 1.16
N SER A 202 -11.03 14.23 -0.07
CA SER A 202 -11.62 13.50 -1.20
C SER A 202 -10.93 12.16 -1.46
N SER A 203 -9.63 12.08 -1.17
CA SER A 203 -8.81 10.87 -1.31
C SER A 203 -9.23 9.73 -0.38
N ASP A 204 -9.94 10.02 0.73
CA ASP A 204 -10.39 8.99 1.67
C ASP A 204 -11.36 7.99 1.01
N THR A 205 -12.08 8.45 -0.02
CA THR A 205 -12.99 7.60 -0.80
C THR A 205 -12.28 6.47 -1.57
N PHE A 206 -10.95 6.56 -1.75
CA PHE A 206 -10.15 5.53 -2.41
C PHE A 206 -9.68 4.44 -1.43
N ILE A 207 -9.68 4.70 -0.13
CA ILE A 207 -9.14 3.79 0.89
C ILE A 207 -9.91 2.47 0.93
N SER A 208 -11.25 2.53 1.05
CA SER A 208 -12.06 1.30 1.13
C SER A 208 -11.90 0.40 -0.11
N PRO A 209 -11.97 0.93 -1.36
CA PRO A 209 -11.58 0.18 -2.56
C PRO A 209 -10.18 -0.46 -2.49
N LEU A 210 -9.14 0.31 -2.11
CA LEU A 210 -7.77 -0.20 -2.04
C LEU A 210 -7.65 -1.36 -1.04
N ILE A 211 -8.28 -1.26 0.13
CA ILE A 211 -8.21 -2.29 1.17
C ILE A 211 -8.95 -3.56 0.73
N ARG A 212 -10.10 -3.44 0.06
CA ARG A 212 -10.82 -4.60 -0.50
C ARG A 212 -10.01 -5.31 -1.59
N LEU A 213 -9.33 -4.55 -2.45
CA LEU A 213 -8.40 -5.12 -3.43
C LEU A 213 -7.23 -5.83 -2.74
N SER A 214 -6.61 -5.22 -1.71
CA SER A 214 -5.55 -5.86 -0.92
C SER A 214 -5.99 -7.16 -0.25
N GLU A 215 -7.20 -7.22 0.29
CA GLU A 215 -7.74 -8.46 0.85
C GLU A 215 -7.88 -9.56 -0.20
N LEU A 216 -8.37 -9.23 -1.40
CA LEU A 216 -8.47 -10.17 -2.51
C LEU A 216 -7.07 -10.61 -3.00
N ILE A 217 -6.09 -9.70 -3.08
CA ILE A 217 -4.67 -10.01 -3.39
C ILE A 217 -4.14 -11.06 -2.41
N CYS A 218 -4.32 -10.85 -1.10
CA CYS A 218 -3.88 -11.83 -0.10
C CYS A 218 -4.54 -13.20 -0.29
N ARG A 219 -5.84 -13.25 -0.57
CA ARG A 219 -6.54 -14.53 -0.77
C ARG A 219 -6.08 -15.24 -2.03
N VAL A 220 -5.82 -14.52 -3.12
CA VAL A 220 -5.25 -15.08 -4.35
C VAL A 220 -3.86 -15.68 -4.06
N ASN A 221 -2.98 -14.91 -3.43
CA ASN A 221 -1.63 -15.35 -3.07
C ASN A 221 -1.65 -16.63 -2.21
N ASN A 222 -2.52 -16.67 -1.19
CA ASN A 222 -2.62 -17.81 -0.29
C ASN A 222 -3.27 -19.04 -0.98
N SER A 223 -4.30 -18.84 -1.79
CA SER A 223 -5.05 -19.93 -2.42
C SER A 223 -4.24 -20.67 -3.47
N PHE A 224 -3.42 -19.96 -4.24
CA PHE A 224 -2.48 -20.55 -5.18
C PHE A 224 -1.12 -20.86 -4.56
N SER A 225 -0.91 -20.50 -3.29
CA SER A 225 0.35 -20.68 -2.56
C SER A 225 1.54 -20.13 -3.36
N TYR A 226 1.44 -18.89 -3.85
CA TYR A 226 2.49 -18.30 -4.70
C TYR A 226 3.84 -18.15 -3.98
N ASP A 227 3.87 -18.21 -2.65
CA ASP A 227 5.10 -18.27 -1.85
C ASP A 227 5.75 -19.67 -1.83
N ASP A 228 4.98 -20.74 -2.12
CA ASP A 228 5.43 -22.13 -2.07
C ASP A 228 4.55 -23.01 -3.00
N ILE A 229 4.71 -22.77 -4.30
CA ILE A 229 3.82 -23.33 -5.35
C ILE A 229 3.90 -24.86 -5.42
N ASP A 230 5.08 -25.42 -5.15
CA ASP A 230 5.29 -26.87 -5.20
C ASP A 230 4.43 -27.59 -4.16
N ASN A 231 4.20 -26.94 -3.01
CA ASN A 231 3.36 -27.43 -1.92
C ASN A 231 1.93 -26.87 -1.92
N ALA A 232 1.48 -26.26 -3.03
CA ALA A 232 0.12 -25.75 -3.15
C ALA A 232 -0.92 -26.87 -2.91
N ALA A 233 -1.88 -26.62 -2.02
CA ALA A 233 -2.97 -27.56 -1.73
C ALA A 233 -3.95 -27.70 -2.89
N VAL A 234 -4.07 -26.66 -3.71
CA VAL A 234 -5.00 -26.57 -4.84
C VAL A 234 -4.26 -26.88 -6.14
N LYS A 235 -4.60 -28.00 -6.78
CA LYS A 235 -4.04 -28.41 -8.08
C LYS A 235 -5.14 -28.97 -8.99
N GLY A 236 -4.88 -28.95 -10.29
CA GLY A 236 -5.73 -29.52 -11.32
C GLY A 236 -6.74 -28.54 -11.92
N ASP A 237 -7.08 -28.79 -13.19
CA ASP A 237 -7.84 -27.88 -14.06
C ASP A 237 -9.17 -27.40 -13.49
N ILE A 238 -9.97 -28.32 -12.96
CA ILE A 238 -11.33 -28.03 -12.51
C ILE A 238 -11.31 -27.08 -11.31
N MET A 239 -10.46 -27.39 -10.33
CA MET A 239 -10.36 -26.60 -9.11
C MET A 239 -9.77 -25.21 -9.40
N LEU A 240 -8.73 -25.14 -10.23
CA LEU A 240 -8.15 -23.87 -10.66
C LEU A 240 -9.17 -23.02 -11.42
N ASN A 241 -9.90 -23.60 -12.38
CA ASN A 241 -10.90 -22.88 -13.15
C ASN A 241 -12.01 -22.30 -12.25
N LEU A 242 -12.48 -23.05 -11.25
CA LEU A 242 -13.47 -22.57 -10.28
C LEU A 242 -12.94 -21.39 -9.46
N LEU A 243 -11.72 -21.50 -8.92
CA LEU A 243 -11.11 -20.43 -8.13
C LEU A 243 -10.86 -19.17 -8.96
N ILE A 244 -10.34 -19.32 -10.18
CA ILE A 244 -10.14 -18.21 -11.12
C ILE A 244 -11.48 -17.51 -11.38
N ALA A 245 -12.53 -18.26 -11.72
CA ALA A 245 -13.86 -17.69 -11.98
C ALA A 245 -14.41 -16.94 -10.77
N ASN A 246 -14.25 -17.50 -9.57
CA ASN A 246 -14.67 -16.85 -8.32
C ASN A 246 -13.93 -15.54 -8.07
N PHE A 247 -12.59 -15.55 -8.19
CA PHE A 247 -11.79 -14.34 -7.95
C PHE A 247 -12.03 -13.26 -9.00
N LEU A 248 -12.20 -13.62 -10.28
CA LEU A 248 -12.55 -12.67 -11.33
C LEU A 248 -13.93 -12.05 -11.09
N SER A 249 -14.93 -12.88 -10.73
CA SER A 249 -16.26 -12.37 -10.38
C SER A 249 -16.21 -11.42 -9.19
N GLU A 250 -15.39 -11.71 -8.18
CA GLU A 250 -15.24 -10.85 -7.02
C GLU A 250 -14.50 -9.54 -7.35
N LEU A 251 -13.47 -9.60 -8.17
CA LEU A 251 -12.79 -8.41 -8.70
C LEU A 251 -13.77 -7.50 -9.44
N ASP A 252 -14.62 -8.07 -10.31
CA ASP A 252 -15.66 -7.31 -11.02
C ASP A 252 -16.69 -6.69 -10.05
N GLN A 253 -17.09 -7.41 -9.01
CA GLN A 253 -17.95 -6.87 -7.96
C GLN A 253 -17.29 -5.70 -7.24
N ILE A 254 -16.02 -5.82 -6.85
CA ILE A 254 -15.25 -4.74 -6.22
C ILE A 254 -15.20 -3.53 -7.15
N ARG A 255 -14.81 -3.72 -8.42
CA ARG A 255 -14.72 -2.66 -9.43
C ARG A 255 -16.06 -1.96 -9.67
N SER A 256 -17.15 -2.72 -9.74
CA SER A 256 -18.49 -2.16 -9.95
C SER A 256 -18.98 -1.29 -8.78
N SER A 257 -18.49 -1.58 -7.57
CA SER A 257 -18.85 -0.85 -6.35
C SER A 257 -18.05 0.44 -6.12
N PHE A 258 -17.14 0.80 -7.02
CA PHE A 258 -16.34 2.02 -6.89
C PHE A 258 -17.20 3.28 -6.96
N PRO A 259 -16.98 4.25 -6.04
CA PRO A 259 -17.52 5.60 -6.17
C PRO A 259 -17.14 6.24 -7.51
N ALA A 260 -17.93 7.19 -8.00
CA ALA A 260 -17.67 7.84 -9.29
C ALA A 260 -16.26 8.46 -9.39
N ALA A 261 -15.78 9.09 -8.33
CA ALA A 261 -14.42 9.63 -8.25
C ALA A 261 -13.32 8.55 -8.34
N ALA A 262 -13.59 7.36 -7.78
CA ALA A 262 -12.65 6.25 -7.75
C ALA A 262 -12.49 5.56 -9.12
N LYS A 263 -13.51 5.62 -9.99
CA LYS A 263 -13.45 5.00 -11.33
C LYS A 263 -12.38 5.61 -12.24
N HIS A 264 -12.07 6.89 -12.03
CA HIS A 264 -11.04 7.61 -12.80
C HIS A 264 -9.69 7.63 -12.10
N ASN A 265 -9.57 7.04 -10.90
CA ASN A 265 -8.32 7.00 -10.18
C ASN A 265 -7.35 5.99 -10.83
N THR A 266 -6.21 6.48 -11.28
CA THR A 266 -5.19 5.68 -11.96
C THR A 266 -4.67 4.53 -11.10
N THR A 267 -4.38 4.76 -9.81
CA THR A 267 -3.86 3.73 -8.91
C THR A 267 -4.85 2.59 -8.74
N LEU A 268 -6.14 2.87 -8.54
CA LEU A 268 -7.17 1.83 -8.44
C LEU A 268 -7.29 1.02 -9.74
N ASN A 269 -7.26 1.68 -10.89
CA ASN A 269 -7.33 1.00 -12.18
C ASN A 269 -6.11 0.10 -12.41
N LEU A 270 -4.90 0.59 -12.11
CA LEU A 270 -3.68 -0.22 -12.17
C LEU A 270 -3.74 -1.41 -11.21
N GLN A 271 -4.19 -1.22 -9.97
CA GLN A 271 -4.35 -2.31 -9.00
C GLN A 271 -5.35 -3.37 -9.48
N CYS A 272 -6.45 -2.97 -10.12
CA CYS A 272 -7.40 -3.92 -10.71
C CYS A 272 -6.74 -4.73 -11.83
N CYS A 273 -5.99 -4.08 -12.74
CA CYS A 273 -5.29 -4.78 -13.82
C CYS A 273 -4.22 -5.73 -13.28
N LEU A 274 -3.44 -5.31 -12.27
CA LEU A 274 -2.44 -6.15 -11.63
C LEU A 274 -3.07 -7.38 -10.96
N LEU A 275 -4.18 -7.20 -10.26
CA LEU A 275 -4.90 -8.31 -9.65
C LEU A 275 -5.47 -9.28 -10.69
N ASP A 276 -5.99 -8.79 -11.82
CA ASP A 276 -6.41 -9.64 -12.93
C ASP A 276 -5.24 -10.47 -13.49
N ILE A 277 -4.05 -9.86 -13.65
CA ILE A 277 -2.83 -10.58 -14.01
C ILE A 277 -2.53 -11.66 -12.96
N TRP A 278 -2.47 -11.32 -11.68
CA TRP A 278 -2.13 -12.25 -10.60
C TRP A 278 -3.13 -13.38 -10.43
N ILE A 279 -4.42 -13.18 -10.72
CA ILE A 279 -5.42 -14.26 -10.73
C ILE A 279 -5.13 -15.26 -11.85
N ASN A 280 -4.77 -14.78 -13.05
CA ASN A 280 -4.54 -15.63 -14.22
C ASN A 280 -3.09 -16.14 -14.32
N GLU A 281 -2.16 -15.60 -13.53
CA GLU A 281 -0.74 -15.97 -13.50
C GLU A 281 -0.54 -17.45 -13.15
N CYS A 282 -1.47 -18.06 -12.40
CA CYS A 282 -1.44 -19.48 -12.08
C CYS A 282 -1.25 -20.37 -13.33
N SER A 283 -1.69 -19.92 -14.52
CA SER A 283 -1.46 -20.60 -15.81
C SER A 283 0.02 -20.79 -16.19
N LEU A 284 0.91 -19.92 -15.71
CA LEU A 284 2.36 -19.99 -15.92
C LEU A 284 3.01 -21.07 -15.04
N HIS A 285 2.39 -21.41 -13.92
CA HIS A 285 2.94 -22.32 -12.93
C HIS A 285 2.54 -23.77 -13.20
N GLY A 286 3.34 -24.50 -13.97
CA GLY A 286 3.06 -25.89 -14.38
C GLY A 286 2.70 -26.83 -13.22
N ALA A 287 3.33 -26.69 -12.06
CA ALA A 287 3.09 -27.50 -10.86
C ALA A 287 1.64 -27.45 -10.34
N LEU A 288 0.90 -26.37 -10.65
CA LEU A 288 -0.52 -26.26 -10.29
C LEU A 288 -1.42 -27.10 -11.21
N TRP A 289 -1.00 -27.33 -12.45
CA TRP A 289 -1.82 -27.98 -13.49
C TRP A 289 -1.50 -29.46 -13.69
N THR A 290 -0.38 -29.95 -13.15
CA THR A 290 -0.04 -31.37 -13.18
C THR A 290 -0.86 -32.12 -12.12
N SER A 291 -1.84 -32.92 -12.55
CA SER A 291 -2.37 -34.00 -11.71
C SER A 291 -1.33 -35.12 -11.61
N SER A 292 -1.22 -35.77 -10.46
CA SER A 292 -0.22 -36.78 -10.08
C SER A 292 -0.25 -38.10 -10.89
N SER A 293 -0.37 -38.04 -12.21
CA SER A 293 -0.38 -39.20 -13.11
C SER A 293 0.88 -39.20 -13.99
N GLU A 294 1.76 -40.17 -13.73
CA GLU A 294 3.14 -40.35 -14.21
C GLU A 294 3.32 -40.66 -15.72
N HIS A 295 2.44 -40.19 -16.62
CA HIS A 295 2.54 -40.52 -18.05
C HIS A 295 2.71 -39.28 -18.94
N ASN A 296 3.98 -38.88 -19.06
CA ASN A 296 4.75 -38.47 -20.26
C ASN A 296 4.09 -37.84 -21.50
N VAL A 297 2.98 -37.12 -21.38
CA VAL A 297 2.60 -36.11 -22.37
C VAL A 297 2.22 -34.83 -21.64
N ILE A 298 3.03 -33.79 -21.78
CA ILE A 298 2.68 -32.42 -21.37
C ILE A 298 1.59 -31.93 -22.33
N GLN A 299 0.36 -32.43 -22.16
CA GLN A 299 -0.78 -31.90 -22.88
C GLN A 299 -1.29 -30.69 -22.10
N VAL A 300 -0.99 -29.50 -22.61
CA VAL A 300 -1.52 -28.26 -22.05
C VAL A 300 -3.02 -28.27 -22.26
N SER A 301 -3.78 -28.29 -21.17
CA SER A 301 -5.24 -28.32 -21.25
C SER A 301 -5.79 -27.05 -21.91
N LEU A 302 -6.97 -27.17 -22.53
CA LEU A 302 -7.66 -26.01 -23.11
C LEU A 302 -7.94 -24.92 -22.07
N ILE A 303 -8.27 -25.33 -20.83
CA ILE A 303 -8.53 -24.40 -19.72
C ILE A 303 -7.26 -23.59 -19.42
N ARG A 304 -6.10 -24.25 -19.32
CA ARG A 304 -4.83 -23.56 -19.09
C ARG A 304 -4.48 -22.59 -20.21
N ILE A 305 -4.71 -22.97 -21.47
CA ILE A 305 -4.50 -22.07 -22.63
C ILE A 305 -5.41 -20.84 -22.55
N GLN A 306 -6.69 -21.02 -22.21
CA GLN A 306 -7.63 -19.90 -22.05
C GLN A 306 -7.20 -18.97 -20.92
N THR A 307 -6.76 -19.50 -19.78
CA THR A 307 -6.24 -18.70 -18.66
C THR A 307 -4.97 -17.96 -19.05
N LEU A 308 -4.06 -18.59 -19.79
CA LEU A 308 -2.85 -17.94 -20.31
C LEU A 308 -3.19 -16.76 -21.23
N HIS A 309 -4.16 -16.94 -22.12
CA HIS A 309 -4.64 -15.86 -22.99
C HIS A 309 -5.25 -14.71 -22.18
N ARG A 310 -6.02 -15.00 -21.12
CA ARG A 310 -6.54 -13.98 -20.19
C ARG A 310 -5.42 -13.23 -19.49
N CYS A 311 -4.41 -13.95 -19.00
CA CYS A 311 -3.22 -13.35 -18.37
C CYS A 311 -2.53 -12.36 -19.33
N PHE A 312 -2.31 -12.76 -20.58
CA PHE A 312 -1.72 -11.89 -21.59
C PHE A 312 -2.59 -10.65 -21.89
N SER A 313 -3.92 -10.83 -21.97
CA SER A 313 -4.86 -9.73 -22.16
C SER A 313 -4.87 -8.75 -20.98
N ALA A 314 -4.76 -9.26 -19.75
CA ALA A 314 -4.65 -8.46 -18.54
C ALA A 314 -3.34 -7.66 -18.51
N MET A 315 -2.21 -8.29 -18.88
CA MET A 315 -0.91 -7.62 -19.02
C MET A 315 -0.97 -6.48 -20.04
N LYS A 316 -1.58 -6.72 -21.21
CA LYS A 316 -1.78 -5.67 -22.22
C LYS A 316 -2.62 -4.51 -21.68
N SER A 317 -3.67 -4.81 -20.92
CA SER A 317 -4.54 -3.79 -20.31
C SER A 317 -3.81 -2.95 -19.26
N TYR A 318 -3.00 -3.60 -18.42
CA TYR A 318 -2.12 -2.92 -17.47
C TYR A 318 -1.13 -1.99 -18.16
N LEU A 319 -0.39 -2.48 -19.16
CA LEU A 319 0.60 -1.68 -19.89
C LEU A 319 -0.06 -0.50 -20.60
N ASN A 320 -1.21 -0.70 -21.25
CA ASN A 320 -1.97 0.39 -21.88
C ASN A 320 -2.42 1.44 -20.85
N THR A 321 -2.89 1.01 -19.68
CA THR A 321 -3.30 1.90 -18.59
C THR A 321 -2.11 2.70 -18.06
N LEU A 322 -0.96 2.05 -17.89
CA LEU A 322 0.28 2.69 -17.42
C LEU A 322 0.83 3.70 -18.43
N ILE A 323 0.84 3.35 -19.72
CA ILE A 323 1.30 4.24 -20.80
C ILE A 323 0.36 5.44 -20.99
N ALA A 324 -0.94 5.28 -20.72
CA ALA A 324 -1.91 6.36 -20.78
C ALA A 324 -1.76 7.39 -19.64
N VAL A 325 -0.97 7.11 -18.61
CA VAL A 325 -0.73 8.04 -17.50
C VAL A 325 0.10 9.23 -18.00
N PRO A 326 -0.34 10.48 -17.78
CA PRO A 326 0.46 11.65 -18.12
C PRO A 326 1.82 11.61 -17.43
N GLN A 327 2.89 11.95 -18.16
CA GLN A 327 4.26 11.88 -17.65
C GLN A 327 4.45 12.66 -16.33
N SER A 328 3.75 13.79 -16.16
CA SER A 328 3.76 14.59 -14.94
C SER A 328 3.14 13.88 -13.72
N SER A 329 2.27 12.89 -13.93
CA SER A 329 1.59 12.17 -12.87
C SER A 329 2.23 10.82 -12.55
N VAL A 330 3.15 10.32 -13.40
CA VAL A 330 3.82 9.03 -13.21
C VAL A 330 4.59 8.98 -11.89
N HIS A 331 5.28 10.07 -11.53
CA HIS A 331 6.04 10.17 -10.28
C HIS A 331 5.16 10.18 -9.02
N ASN A 332 3.87 10.44 -9.16
CA ASN A 332 2.92 10.40 -8.06
C ASN A 332 2.41 8.99 -7.78
N LEU A 333 2.65 8.01 -8.65
CA LEU A 333 2.26 6.62 -8.40
C LEU A 333 3.10 6.01 -7.28
N SER A 334 2.46 5.39 -6.30
CA SER A 334 3.16 4.67 -5.24
C SER A 334 3.65 3.29 -5.70
N PHE A 335 4.65 2.75 -5.01
CA PHE A 335 5.28 1.44 -5.22
C PHE A 335 4.32 0.31 -5.68
N PRO A 336 3.14 0.10 -5.07
CA PRO A 336 2.23 -0.96 -5.49
C PRO A 336 1.80 -0.89 -6.96
N SER A 337 1.80 0.30 -7.56
CA SER A 337 1.48 0.50 -8.98
C SER A 337 2.59 0.04 -9.92
N TRP A 338 3.79 -0.21 -9.38
CA TRP A 338 4.99 -0.65 -10.10
C TRP A 338 5.36 -2.10 -9.81
N ALA A 339 4.53 -2.82 -9.05
CA ALA A 339 4.80 -4.14 -8.52
C ALA A 339 4.31 -5.30 -9.42
N GLY A 340 4.08 -5.02 -10.70
CA GLY A 340 3.51 -5.94 -11.69
C GLY A 340 4.50 -6.71 -12.53
#